data_AF-A0A4C1ULU6-F1
#
_entry.id   AF-A0A4C1ULU6-F1
#
_cell.length_a   1.000
_cell.length_b   1.000
_cell.length_c   1.000
_cell.angle_alpha   90.00
_cell.angle_beta   90.00
_cell.angle_gamma   90.00
#
_symmetry.space_group_name_H-M   'P 1'
#
loop_
_entity.id
_entity.type
_entity.pdbx_description
1 polymer ?
#
loop_
_entity_poly.entity_id
_entity_poly.type
_entity_poly.pdbx_seq_one_letter_code
_entity_poly.pdbx_strand_id
1 'polypeptide(L)'
;MHYGLSLQQFRTLAYEYAEYLGYKDSESWKKNKRAEKDWAEGFRNRNQELSLRKPENTSAARFAFYKTAVTEFFDNIERVMLRIKFTPDHIVNLDEIGINAVLPKVLAEKKKTGE
;
A
#
# COMPACT_ATOMS: atom_id res chain seq x y z
N MET A 1 10.07 2.53 -6.61
CA MET A 1 8.93 2.46 -5.67
C MET A 1 7.80 3.33 -6.23
N HIS A 2 6.73 2.73 -6.75
CA HIS A 2 5.64 3.45 -7.43
C HIS A 2 4.41 3.72 -6.54
N TYR A 3 4.51 3.42 -5.25
CA TYR A 3 3.42 3.56 -4.29
C TYR A 3 3.97 4.29 -3.06
N GLY A 4 3.35 5.41 -2.68
CA GLY A 4 3.69 6.11 -1.44
C GLY A 4 3.42 5.20 -0.21
N LEU A 5 4.06 5.48 0.91
CA LEU A 5 3.85 4.70 2.14
C LEU A 5 2.47 4.99 2.73
N SER A 6 1.66 3.97 3.00
CA SER A 6 0.47 4.15 3.86
C SER A 6 0.88 4.71 5.22
N LEU A 7 -0.07 5.33 5.94
CA LEU A 7 0.21 5.86 7.28
C LEU A 7 0.73 4.76 8.23
N GLN A 8 0.26 3.52 8.06
CA GLN A 8 0.73 2.40 8.87
C GLN A 8 2.17 2.02 8.51
N GLN A 9 2.50 1.87 7.22
CA GLN A 9 3.86 1.56 6.79
C GLN A 9 4.83 2.66 7.20
N PHE A 10 4.43 3.94 7.09
CA PHE A 10 5.24 5.06 7.55
C PHE A 10 5.56 4.99 9.05
N ARG A 11 4.57 4.65 9.88
CA ARG A 11 4.75 4.49 11.33
C ARG A 11 5.61 3.28 11.69
N THR A 12 5.51 2.18 10.93
CA THR A 12 6.38 1.02 11.11
C THR A 12 7.82 1.35 10.73
N LEU A 13 8.04 1.99 9.58
CA LEU A 13 9.36 2.44 9.13
C LEU A 13 10.02 3.39 10.15
N ALA A 14 9.24 4.30 10.75
CA ALA A 14 9.74 5.20 11.78
C ALA A 14 10.27 4.46 13.01
N TYR A 15 9.56 3.41 13.46
CA TYR A 15 10.01 2.56 14.58
C TYR A 15 11.25 1.75 14.20
N GLU A 16 11.26 1.12 13.02
CA GLU A 16 12.42 0.36 12.54
C GLU A 16 13.68 1.25 12.45
N TYR A 17 13.50 2.49 11.98
CA TYR A 17 14.59 3.45 11.89
C TYR A 17 15.09 3.90 13.27
N ALA A 18 14.20 4.11 14.22
CA ALA A 18 14.57 4.47 15.59
C ALA A 18 15.32 3.33 16.31
N GLU A 19 14.88 2.09 16.15
CA GLU A 19 15.57 0.91 16.69
C GLU A 19 16.96 0.72 16.03
N TYR A 20 17.05 0.93 14.72
CA TYR A 20 18.34 0.90 14.00
C TYR A 20 19.34 1.93 14.56
N LEU A 21 18.86 3.12 14.91
CA LEU A 21 19.67 4.17 15.53
C LEU A 21 19.93 3.95 17.03
N GLY A 22 19.35 2.90 17.64
CA GLY A 22 19.48 2.64 19.07
C GLY A 22 18.73 3.63 19.96
N TYR A 23 17.74 4.35 19.42
CA TYR A 23 16.92 5.26 20.22
C TYR A 23 15.99 4.46 21.14
N LYS A 24 15.90 4.90 22.40
CA LYS A 24 14.89 4.37 23.33
C LYS A 24 13.54 4.99 23.01
N ASP A 25 12.79 4.32 22.15
CA ASP A 25 11.38 4.65 21.92
C ASP A 25 10.52 4.33 23.14
N SER A 26 9.30 4.89 23.16
CA SER A 26 8.32 4.63 24.20
C SER A 26 7.92 3.15 24.25
N GLU A 27 7.45 2.68 25.43
CA GLU A 27 6.94 1.32 25.59
C GLU A 27 5.80 0.99 24.61
N SER A 28 4.98 2.00 24.28
CA SER A 28 3.89 1.87 23.32
C SER A 28 4.38 1.58 21.90
N TRP A 29 5.51 2.16 21.48
CA TRP A 29 6.09 1.88 20.16
C TRP A 29 6.62 0.46 20.09
N LYS A 30 7.33 0.02 21.12
CA LYS A 30 7.87 -1.35 21.22
C LYS A 30 6.77 -2.40 21.25
N LYS A 31 5.72 -2.17 22.05
CA LYS A 31 4.56 -3.08 22.15
C LYS A 31 3.86 -3.25 20.81
N ASN A 32 3.71 -2.16 20.06
CA ASN A 32 2.96 -2.16 18.80
C ASN A 32 3.84 -2.35 17.56
N LYS A 33 5.17 -2.37 17.72
CA LYS A 33 6.19 -2.35 16.65
C LYS A 33 5.93 -1.28 15.58
N ARG A 34 5.52 -0.10 16.03
CA ARG A 34 5.21 1.06 15.17
C ARG A 34 5.08 2.33 15.99
N ALA A 35 5.41 3.46 15.38
CA ALA A 35 5.20 4.77 15.97
C ALA A 35 3.74 5.04 16.33
N GLU A 36 3.48 5.90 17.31
CA GLU A 36 2.13 6.38 17.64
C GLU A 36 1.52 7.26 16.54
N LYS A 37 0.19 7.44 16.58
CA LYS A 37 -0.53 8.28 15.62
C LYS A 37 -0.14 9.75 15.79
N ASP A 38 -0.05 10.20 17.03
CA ASP A 38 0.25 11.60 17.39
C ASP A 38 1.65 12.00 16.92
N TRP A 39 2.62 11.08 17.01
CA TRP A 39 3.94 11.29 16.44
C TRP A 39 3.88 11.48 14.91
N ALA A 40 3.13 10.63 14.21
CA ALA A 40 2.99 10.73 12.76
C ALA A 40 2.22 11.99 12.33
N GLU A 41 1.28 12.46 13.14
CA GLU A 41 0.62 13.75 12.95
C GLU A 41 1.59 14.91 13.16
N GLY A 42 2.35 14.91 14.26
CA GLY A 42 3.39 15.90 14.54
C GLY A 42 4.46 15.95 13.44
N PHE A 43 4.85 14.79 12.90
CA PHE A 43 5.77 14.71 11.77
C PHE A 43 5.20 15.40 10.53
N ARG A 44 3.93 15.15 10.19
CA ARG A 44 3.28 15.79 9.04
C ARG A 44 3.06 17.29 9.26
N ASN A 45 2.79 17.72 10.48
CA ASN A 45 2.62 19.14 10.80
C ASN A 45 3.94 19.92 10.64
N ARG A 46 5.09 19.29 10.96
CA ARG A 46 6.42 19.87 10.72
C ARG A 46 6.81 19.86 9.24
N ASN A 47 6.39 18.83 8.51
CA ASN A 47 6.70 18.65 7.09
C ASN A 47 5.47 18.98 6.25
N GLN A 48 5.14 20.27 6.15
CA GLN A 48 3.91 20.72 5.49
C GLN A 48 3.84 20.36 4.00
N GLU A 49 4.97 20.01 3.37
CA GLU A 49 4.99 19.49 2.00
C GLU A 49 4.36 18.09 1.89
N LEU A 50 4.14 17.36 2.98
CA LEU A 50 3.59 16.01 2.97
C LEU A 50 2.09 15.99 3.29
N SER A 51 1.34 15.14 2.59
CA SER A 51 -0.10 14.94 2.81
C SER A 51 -0.50 13.47 2.62
N LEU A 52 -1.62 13.07 3.25
CA LEU A 52 -2.23 11.75 3.01
C LEU A 52 -3.18 11.86 1.81
N ARG A 53 -2.78 11.29 0.67
CA ARG A 53 -3.52 11.35 -0.58
C ARG A 53 -4.09 9.99 -0.94
N LYS A 54 -5.25 9.99 -1.60
CA LYS A 54 -5.71 8.78 -2.30
C LYS A 54 -4.75 8.55 -3.48
N PRO A 55 -4.13 7.37 -3.62
CA PRO A 55 -3.34 7.07 -4.80
C PRO A 55 -4.24 7.17 -6.04
N GLU A 56 -3.72 7.72 -7.13
CA GLU A 56 -4.43 7.76 -8.40
C GLU A 56 -4.53 6.31 -8.92
N ASN A 57 -5.75 5.75 -9.01
CA ASN A 57 -6.00 4.39 -9.51
C ASN A 57 -5.33 4.12 -10.87
N THR A 58 -5.13 5.17 -11.68
CA THR A 58 -4.53 5.09 -13.00
C THR A 58 -3.05 4.69 -13.00
N SER A 59 -2.25 5.00 -11.96
CA SER A 59 -0.82 4.57 -11.95
C SER A 59 -0.68 3.07 -11.71
N ALA A 60 -1.48 2.51 -10.79
CA ALA A 60 -1.52 1.07 -10.51
C ALA A 60 -2.10 0.29 -11.70
N ALA A 61 -3.21 0.78 -12.28
CA ALA A 61 -3.81 0.17 -13.46
C ALA A 61 -2.82 0.15 -14.65
N ARG A 62 -2.12 1.25 -14.93
CA ARG A 62 -1.12 1.27 -16.01
C ARG A 62 0.02 0.25 -15.83
N PHE A 63 0.44 0.00 -14.60
CA PHE A 63 1.40 -1.07 -14.30
C PHE A 63 0.74 -2.46 -14.32
N ALA A 64 -0.56 -2.60 -14.12
CA ALA A 64 -1.22 -3.90 -14.27
C ALA A 64 -1.46 -4.28 -15.75
N PHE A 65 -1.49 -3.29 -16.65
CA PHE A 65 -1.83 -3.49 -18.06
C PHE A 65 -0.62 -3.46 -19.03
N TYR A 66 0.63 -3.55 -18.55
CA TYR A 66 1.76 -3.77 -19.48
C TYR A 66 1.82 -5.24 -19.91
N LYS A 67 2.25 -5.46 -21.15
CA LYS A 67 2.21 -6.77 -21.83
C LYS A 67 2.72 -7.91 -20.94
N THR A 68 3.89 -7.76 -20.34
CA THR A 68 4.50 -8.80 -19.51
C THR A 68 3.70 -9.10 -18.24
N ALA A 69 3.16 -8.09 -17.54
CA ALA A 69 2.30 -8.31 -16.37
C ALA A 69 1.01 -9.06 -16.75
N VAL A 70 0.40 -8.69 -17.89
CA VAL A 70 -0.81 -9.35 -18.37
C VAL A 70 -0.51 -10.80 -18.77
N THR A 71 0.60 -11.04 -19.47
CA THR A 71 1.03 -12.40 -19.82
C THR A 71 1.27 -13.25 -18.58
N GLU A 72 2.05 -12.75 -17.62
CA GLU A 72 2.34 -13.49 -16.38
C GLU A 72 1.07 -13.79 -15.57
N PHE A 73 0.11 -12.87 -15.55
CA PHE A 73 -1.18 -13.09 -14.90
C PHE A 73 -1.96 -14.25 -15.54
N PHE A 74 -2.11 -14.27 -16.86
CA PHE A 74 -2.83 -15.33 -17.55
C PHE A 74 -2.10 -16.67 -17.52
N ASP A 75 -0.77 -16.68 -17.62
CA ASP A 75 0.05 -17.89 -17.47
C ASP A 75 -0.15 -18.55 -16.09
N ASN A 76 -0.23 -17.72 -15.04
CA ASN A 76 -0.49 -18.19 -13.69
C ASN A 76 -1.93 -18.73 -13.54
N ILE A 77 -2.93 -18.07 -14.12
CA ILE A 77 -4.31 -18.58 -14.15
C ILE A 77 -4.35 -19.95 -14.84
N GLU A 78 -3.79 -20.07 -16.05
CA GLU A 78 -3.76 -21.33 -16.80
C GLU A 78 -3.13 -22.46 -15.97
N ARG A 79 -1.96 -22.18 -15.36
CA ARG A 79 -1.26 -23.16 -14.52
C ARG A 79 -2.10 -23.65 -13.35
N VAL A 80 -2.80 -22.75 -12.65
CA VAL A 80 -3.62 -23.12 -11.49
C VAL A 80 -4.90 -23.85 -11.94
N MET A 81 -5.52 -23.41 -13.04
CA MET A 81 -6.69 -24.07 -13.64
C MET A 81 -6.39 -25.51 -14.05
N LEU A 82 -5.24 -25.75 -14.70
CA LEU A 82 -4.81 -27.09 -15.10
C LEU A 82 -4.47 -27.99 -13.89
N ARG A 83 -3.86 -27.41 -12.85
CA ARG A 83 -3.42 -28.15 -11.65
C ARG A 83 -4.59 -28.56 -10.76
N ILE A 84 -5.51 -27.64 -10.50
CA ILE A 84 -6.57 -27.83 -9.51
C ILE A 84 -7.86 -28.36 -10.16
N LYS A 85 -8.10 -28.03 -11.44
CA LYS A 85 -9.31 -28.41 -12.19
C LYS A 85 -10.60 -28.04 -11.45
N PHE A 86 -10.75 -26.75 -11.16
CA PHE A 86 -11.95 -26.23 -10.50
C PHE A 86 -13.22 -26.61 -11.26
N THR A 87 -14.26 -26.95 -10.51
CA THR A 87 -15.61 -27.09 -11.04
C THR A 87 -16.21 -25.70 -11.29
N PRO A 88 -17.17 -25.56 -12.23
CA PRO A 88 -17.71 -24.25 -12.60
C PRO A 88 -18.28 -23.44 -11.43
N ASP A 89 -18.83 -24.11 -10.42
CA ASP A 89 -19.38 -23.53 -9.18
C ASP A 89 -18.32 -22.92 -8.25
N HIS A 90 -17.04 -23.23 -8.46
CA HIS A 90 -15.92 -22.63 -7.73
C HIS A 90 -15.24 -21.47 -8.49
N ILE A 91 -15.78 -21.08 -9.65
CA ILE A 91 -15.28 -19.96 -10.45
C ILE A 91 -16.32 -18.85 -10.36
N VAL A 92 -15.97 -17.79 -9.64
CA VAL A 92 -16.84 -16.64 -9.41
C VAL A 92 -16.22 -15.39 -10.03
N ASN A 93 -17.05 -14.51 -10.59
CA ASN A 93 -16.57 -13.22 -11.05
C ASN A 93 -16.27 -12.32 -9.86
N LEU A 94 -15.20 -11.52 -9.97
CA LEU A 94 -14.70 -10.69 -8.87
C LEU A 94 -15.70 -9.60 -8.46
N ASP A 95 -16.51 -9.09 -9.40
CA ASP A 95 -17.54 -8.08 -9.15
C ASP A 95 -18.69 -8.61 -8.30
N GLU A 96 -18.94 -9.93 -8.29
CA GLU A 96 -19.97 -10.57 -7.47
C GLU A 96 -19.56 -10.70 -5.99
N ILE A 97 -18.27 -10.51 -5.65
CA ILE A 97 -17.73 -10.67 -4.29
C ILE A 97 -17.72 -9.34 -3.51
N GLY A 98 -18.16 -8.23 -4.13
CA GLY A 98 -18.28 -6.93 -3.45
C GLY A 98 -16.96 -6.39 -2.88
N ILE A 99 -15.81 -6.85 -3.39
CA ILE A 99 -14.49 -6.39 -2.97
C ILE A 99 -14.33 -4.95 -3.45
N ASN A 100 -14.57 -4.01 -2.55
CA ASN A 100 -14.37 -2.59 -2.79
C ASN A 100 -12.87 -2.32 -3.04
N ALA A 101 -12.50 -1.98 -4.27
CA ALA A 101 -11.14 -1.64 -4.68
C ALA A 101 -10.70 -0.25 -4.18
N VAL A 102 -11.01 0.10 -2.92
CA VAL A 102 -10.61 1.36 -2.31
C VAL A 102 -9.18 1.21 -1.81
N LEU A 103 -8.23 1.78 -2.55
CA LEU A 103 -6.84 1.83 -2.12
C LEU A 103 -6.68 2.73 -0.88
N PRO A 104 -5.83 2.32 0.08
CA PRO A 104 -5.57 3.14 1.26
C PRO A 104 -4.85 4.44 0.87
N LYS A 105 -5.08 5.49 1.66
CA LYS A 105 -4.34 6.75 1.48
C LYS A 105 -2.85 6.54 1.77
N VAL A 106 -2.02 7.18 0.96
CA VAL A 106 -0.57 7.12 1.04
C VAL A 106 0.00 8.50 1.36
N LEU A 107 1.13 8.53 2.05
CA LEU A 107 1.92 9.71 2.31
C LEU A 107 2.63 10.11 1.01
N ALA A 108 2.36 11.31 0.53
CA ALA A 108 2.93 11.85 -0.70
C ALA A 108 3.10 13.37 -0.60
N GLU A 109 4.00 13.92 -1.41
CA GLU A 109 4.20 15.36 -1.53
C GLU A 109 2.92 16.08 -2.02
N LYS A 110 2.74 17.31 -1.57
CA LYS A 110 1.79 18.25 -2.14
C LYS A 110 2.31 18.61 -3.53
N LYS A 111 1.49 18.42 -4.56
CA LYS A 111 1.76 19.04 -5.86
C LYS A 111 1.90 20.54 -5.59
N LYS A 112 3.03 21.15 -6.00
CA LYS A 112 3.08 22.61 -6.15
C LYS A 112 1.95 22.97 -7.08
N THR A 113 1.03 23.83 -6.63
CA THR A 113 0.07 24.48 -7.52
C THR A 113 0.90 25.36 -8.44
N GLY A 114 1.34 24.80 -9.57
CA GLY A 114 1.87 25.57 -10.67
C GLY A 114 0.69 26.20 -11.40
N GLU A 115 0.77 27.51 -11.56
CA GLU A 115 0.01 28.31 -12.52
C GLU A 115 0.00 27.70 -13.92
#